data_AF-A0A1S8NBV2-F1
#
_entry.id   AF-A0A1S8NBV2-F1
#
_cell.length_a   1.000
_cell.length_b   1.000
_cell.length_c   1.000
_cell.angle_alpha   90.00
_cell.angle_beta   90.00
_cell.angle_gamma   90.00
#
_symmetry.space_group_name_H-M   'P 1'
#
loop_
_entity.id
_entity.type
_entity.pdbx_description
1 polymer ?
#
loop_
_entity_poly.entity_id
_entity_poly.type
_entity_poly.pdbx_seq_one_letter_code
_entity_poly.pdbx_strand_id
1 'polypeptide(L)'
;MGGNLSKSDKIINAIRVVKGIDKDYRYDVESILYAFASKFLEGKDLEKVKEEIKMTELGRSLIEEGMEKGIIEGENKKTIEIVKNAIKNGIDNNIISKLTGLSNEEIEAIRKTLKYSN
;
A
#
# COMPACT_ATOMS: atom_id res chain seq x y z
N MET A 1 44.24 -5.20 4.45
CA MET A 1 42.84 -5.33 4.00
C MET A 1 41.95 -4.83 5.13
N GLY A 2 41.41 -3.62 5.01
CA GLY A 2 40.63 -2.99 6.08
C GLY A 2 39.86 -1.81 5.52
N GLY A 3 38.93 -2.07 4.61
CA GLY A 3 38.02 -1.04 4.12
C GLY A 3 37.00 -0.72 5.21
N ASN A 4 36.82 0.57 5.51
CA ASN A 4 35.74 1.00 6.39
C ASN A 4 34.39 0.64 5.77
N LEU A 5 33.52 -0.03 6.54
CA LEU A 5 32.14 -0.30 6.14
C LEU A 5 31.43 1.01 5.77
N SER A 6 30.72 1.01 4.65
CA SER A 6 29.91 2.15 4.24
C SER A 6 28.69 2.31 5.16
N LYS A 7 28.00 3.45 5.06
CA LYS A 7 26.77 3.67 5.83
C LYS A 7 25.69 2.64 5.47
N SER A 8 25.55 2.30 4.19
CA SER A 8 24.61 1.28 3.73
C SER A 8 24.96 -0.10 4.27
N ASP A 9 26.24 -0.50 4.23
CA ASP A 9 26.66 -1.81 4.78
C ASP A 9 26.37 -1.93 6.28
N LYS A 10 26.60 -0.85 7.05
CA LYS A 10 26.30 -0.83 8.49
C LYS A 10 24.81 -1.03 8.76
N ILE A 11 23.95 -0.33 8.02
CA ILE A 11 22.49 -0.44 8.17
C ILE A 11 22.00 -1.82 7.75
N ILE A 12 22.48 -2.34 6.62
CA ILE A 12 22.13 -3.69 6.15
C ILE A 12 22.52 -4.75 7.17
N ASN A 13 23.73 -4.68 7.72
CA ASN A 13 24.18 -5.61 8.74
C ASN A 13 23.31 -5.52 10.01
N ALA A 14 22.92 -4.31 10.44
CA ALA A 14 22.01 -4.13 11.56
C ALA A 14 20.63 -4.75 11.31
N ILE A 15 20.03 -4.53 10.13
CA ILE A 15 18.75 -5.13 9.75
C ILE A 15 18.84 -6.67 9.79
N ARG A 16 19.92 -7.25 9.26
CA ARG A 16 20.13 -8.71 9.27
C ARG A 16 20.24 -9.29 10.67
N VAL A 17 20.88 -8.59 11.60
CA VAL A 17 20.93 -8.99 13.01
C VAL A 17 19.53 -8.94 13.62
N VAL A 18 18.83 -7.82 13.43
CA VAL A 18 17.51 -7.58 14.00
C VAL A 18 16.49 -8.59 13.47
N LYS A 19 16.54 -8.93 12.19
CA LYS A 19 15.68 -9.96 11.56
C LYS A 19 15.68 -11.30 12.30
N GLY A 20 16.83 -11.70 12.87
CA GLY A 20 16.98 -12.96 13.61
C GLY A 20 16.53 -12.92 15.07
N ILE A 21 16.05 -11.77 15.56
CA ILE A 21 15.59 -11.61 16.94
C ILE A 21 14.12 -11.97 17.05
N ASP A 22 13.79 -12.93 17.90
CA ASP A 22 12.40 -13.31 18.21
C ASP A 22 11.85 -12.48 19.38
N LYS A 23 11.63 -11.18 19.12
CA LYS A 23 11.07 -10.21 20.08
C LYS A 23 10.20 -9.18 19.37
N ASP A 24 9.14 -8.74 20.02
CA ASP A 24 8.16 -7.79 19.46
C ASP A 24 8.79 -6.44 19.06
N TYR A 25 9.77 -5.95 19.84
CA TYR A 25 10.47 -4.69 19.54
C TYR A 25 11.33 -4.74 18.26
N ARG A 26 11.50 -5.92 17.65
CA ARG A 26 12.21 -6.08 16.38
C ARG A 26 11.65 -5.13 15.32
N TYR A 27 10.33 -5.02 15.21
CA TYR A 27 9.67 -4.18 14.21
C TYR A 27 9.93 -2.69 14.42
N ASP A 28 9.97 -2.24 15.69
CA ASP A 28 10.33 -0.86 16.01
C ASP A 28 11.76 -0.56 15.58
N VAL A 29 12.69 -1.48 15.86
CA VAL A 29 14.10 -1.31 15.48
C VAL A 29 14.29 -1.35 13.96
N GLU A 30 13.61 -2.27 13.24
CA GLU A 30 13.62 -2.31 11.77
C GLU A 30 13.08 -1.00 11.18
N SER A 31 12.00 -0.47 11.74
CA SER A 31 11.39 0.79 11.31
C SER A 31 12.34 1.97 11.53
N ILE A 32 13.01 2.03 12.68
CA ILE A 32 14.01 3.05 12.99
C ILE A 32 15.19 2.95 12.02
N LEU A 33 15.71 1.75 11.77
CA LEU A 33 16.80 1.52 10.82
C LEU A 33 16.42 1.93 9.39
N TYR A 34 15.18 1.65 8.97
CA TYR A 34 14.67 2.07 7.68
C TYR A 34 14.51 3.60 7.59
N ALA A 35 13.99 4.25 8.64
CA ALA A 35 13.89 5.71 8.70
C ALA A 35 15.27 6.38 8.65
N PHE A 36 16.27 5.78 9.28
CA PHE A 36 17.66 6.22 9.15
C PHE A 36 18.18 6.05 7.73
N ALA A 37 17.90 4.90 7.09
CA ALA A 37 18.27 4.65 5.72
C ALA A 37 17.65 5.68 4.76
N SER A 38 16.35 5.94 4.87
CA SER A 38 15.64 6.89 4.00
C SER A 38 16.09 8.33 4.19
N LYS A 39 16.58 8.69 5.39
CA LYS A 39 17.12 10.02 5.68
C LYS A 39 18.54 10.23 5.16
N PHE A 40 19.36 9.18 5.14
CA PHE A 40 20.81 9.30 4.95
C PHE A 40 21.36 8.58 3.72
N LEU A 41 20.57 7.75 3.05
CA LEU A 41 20.94 7.03 1.82
C LEU A 41 20.00 7.41 0.69
N GLU A 42 20.51 7.35 -0.53
CA GLU A 42 19.76 7.61 -1.75
C GLU A 42 20.16 6.63 -2.86
N GLY A 43 19.39 6.62 -3.95
CA GLY A 43 19.65 5.79 -5.12
C GLY A 43 19.84 4.31 -4.76
N LYS A 44 20.90 3.71 -5.32
CA LYS A 44 21.19 2.27 -5.19
C LYS A 44 21.45 1.83 -3.74
N ASP A 45 21.96 2.71 -2.88
CA ASP A 45 22.25 2.34 -1.49
C ASP A 45 20.98 2.25 -0.65
N LEU A 46 20.03 3.17 -0.85
CA LEU A 46 18.70 3.07 -0.25
C LEU A 46 17.93 1.87 -0.80
N GLU A 47 18.05 1.60 -2.10
CA GLU A 47 17.40 0.47 -2.75
C GLU A 47 17.83 -0.87 -2.16
N LYS A 48 19.13 -1.07 -1.92
CA LYS A 48 19.63 -2.26 -1.22
C LYS A 48 19.02 -2.43 0.17
N VAL A 49 18.91 -1.34 0.94
CA VAL A 49 18.27 -1.40 2.27
C VAL A 49 16.79 -1.77 2.17
N LYS A 50 16.07 -1.22 1.18
CA LYS A 50 14.68 -1.59 0.91
C LYS A 50 14.55 -3.09 0.61
N GLU A 51 15.44 -3.66 -0.20
CA GLU A 51 15.42 -5.10 -0.49
C GLU A 51 15.63 -5.96 0.76
N GLU A 52 16.52 -5.55 1.67
CA GLU A 52 16.71 -6.26 2.95
C GLU A 52 15.48 -6.15 3.85
N ILE A 53 14.86 -4.97 3.95
CA ILE A 53 13.61 -4.77 4.71
C ILE A 53 12.48 -5.60 4.11
N LYS A 54 12.33 -5.68 2.78
CA LYS A 54 11.31 -6.54 2.12
C LYS A 54 11.41 -8.00 2.53
N MET A 55 12.60 -8.46 2.90
CA MET A 55 12.82 -9.84 3.35
C MET A 55 12.55 -10.07 4.84
N THR A 56 12.24 -9.03 5.61
CA THR A 56 11.82 -9.12 7.03
C THR A 56 10.34 -9.47 7.14
N GLU A 57 9.90 -9.92 8.31
CA GLU A 57 8.47 -10.15 8.56
C GLU A 57 7.69 -8.85 8.52
N LEU A 58 8.21 -7.76 9.09
CA LEU A 58 7.61 -6.42 9.00
C LEU A 58 7.40 -5.99 7.54
N GLY A 59 8.46 -6.08 6.73
CA GLY A 59 8.41 -5.67 5.33
C GLY A 59 7.40 -6.46 4.51
N ARG A 60 7.27 -7.77 4.76
CA ARG A 60 6.26 -8.62 4.11
C ARG A 60 4.85 -8.23 4.54
N SER A 61 4.59 -8.11 5.84
CA SER A 61 3.27 -7.74 6.35
C SER A 61 2.81 -6.38 5.82
N LEU A 62 3.71 -5.39 5.73
CA LEU A 62 3.39 -4.07 5.15
C LEU A 62 3.05 -4.15 3.65
N ILE A 63 3.74 -5.01 2.89
CA ILE A 63 3.44 -5.23 1.47
C ILE A 63 2.09 -5.91 1.31
N GLU A 64 1.82 -6.96 2.09
CA GLU A 64 0.57 -7.70 2.06
C GLU A 64 -0.62 -6.79 2.40
N GLU A 65 -0.53 -6.03 3.49
CA GLU A 65 -1.56 -5.07 3.88
C GLU A 65 -1.77 -3.99 2.79
N GLY A 66 -0.68 -3.51 2.20
CA GLY A 66 -0.74 -2.55 1.09
C GLY A 66 -1.40 -3.13 -0.16
N MET A 67 -1.12 -4.39 -0.49
CA MET A 67 -1.73 -5.10 -1.63
C MET A 67 -3.22 -5.34 -1.39
N GLU A 68 -3.61 -5.80 -0.21
CA GLU A 68 -5.01 -6.04 0.15
C GLU A 68 -5.82 -4.74 0.08
N LYS A 69 -5.33 -3.65 0.69
CA LYS A 69 -5.94 -2.32 0.58
C LYS A 69 -6.04 -1.86 -0.87
N GLY A 70 -5.00 -2.07 -1.66
CA GLY A 70 -4.97 -1.72 -3.08
C GLY A 70 -5.99 -2.47 -3.92
N ILE A 71 -6.19 -3.76 -3.66
CA ILE A 71 -7.21 -4.58 -4.33
C ILE A 71 -8.60 -4.06 -4.00
N ILE A 72 -8.90 -3.86 -2.71
CA ILE A 72 -10.21 -3.36 -2.25
C ILE A 72 -10.51 -1.97 -2.85
N GLU A 73 -9.54 -1.06 -2.82
CA GLU A 73 -9.70 0.28 -3.41
C GLU A 73 -9.90 0.21 -4.93
N GLY A 74 -9.19 -0.70 -5.61
CA GLY A 74 -9.35 -0.94 -7.05
C GLY A 74 -10.73 -1.47 -7.41
N GLU A 75 -11.24 -2.46 -6.66
CA GLU A 75 -12.59 -3.00 -6.85
C GLU A 75 -13.66 -1.92 -6.62
N ASN A 76 -13.54 -1.13 -5.56
CA ASN A 76 -14.45 -0.02 -5.28
C ASN A 76 -14.44 1.03 -6.39
N LYS A 77 -13.25 1.43 -6.87
CA LYS A 77 -13.12 2.38 -7.99
C LYS A 77 -13.80 1.85 -9.25
N LYS A 78 -13.56 0.59 -9.59
CA LYS A 78 -14.17 -0.08 -10.75
C LYS A 78 -15.69 -0.14 -10.62
N THR A 79 -16.21 -0.51 -9.45
CA THR A 79 -17.65 -0.54 -9.18
C THR A 79 -18.28 0.84 -9.35
N ILE A 80 -17.67 1.89 -8.80
CA ILE A 80 -18.14 3.27 -8.97
C ILE A 80 -18.14 3.68 -10.46
N GLU A 81 -17.11 3.32 -11.22
CA GLU A 81 -17.04 3.61 -12.65
C GLU A 81 -18.15 2.92 -13.45
N ILE A 82 -18.41 1.64 -13.16
CA ILE A 82 -19.51 0.88 -13.76
C ILE A 82 -20.85 1.56 -13.47
N VAL A 83 -21.10 1.96 -12.22
CA VAL A 83 -22.32 2.66 -11.82
C VAL A 83 -22.46 4.00 -12.54
N LYS A 84 -21.38 4.79 -12.62
CA LYS A 84 -21.38 6.07 -13.33
C LYS A 84 -21.74 5.88 -14.80
N ASN A 85 -21.16 4.87 -15.45
CA ASN A 85 -21.47 4.55 -16.84
C ASN A 85 -22.90 4.05 -17.01
N ALA A 86 -23.40 3.19 -16.11
CA ALA A 86 -24.76 2.71 -16.13
C ALA A 86 -25.79 3.84 -16.00
N ILE A 87 -25.56 4.79 -15.08
CA ILE A 87 -26.40 5.98 -14.90
C ILE A 87 -26.41 6.82 -16.18
N LYS A 88 -25.24 7.08 -16.78
CA LYS A 88 -25.13 7.85 -18.04
C LYS A 88 -25.87 7.20 -19.20
N ASN A 89 -25.93 5.87 -19.24
CA ASN A 89 -26.66 5.09 -20.24
C ASN A 89 -28.15 4.90 -19.90
N GLY A 90 -28.65 5.53 -18.82
CA GLY A 90 -30.07 5.47 -18.45
C GLY A 90 -30.51 4.13 -17.89
N ILE A 91 -29.59 3.31 -17.37
CA ILE A 91 -29.92 2.04 -16.72
C ILE A 91 -30.67 2.32 -15.40
N ASP A 92 -31.70 1.51 -15.13
CA ASP A 92 -32.51 1.62 -13.93
C ASP A 92 -31.74 1.26 -12.65
N ASN A 93 -32.02 1.97 -11.55
CA ASN A 93 -31.34 1.79 -10.28
C ASN A 93 -31.50 0.36 -9.71
N ASN A 94 -32.63 -0.30 -9.96
CA ASN A 94 -32.86 -1.68 -9.50
C ASN A 94 -31.94 -2.67 -10.22
N ILE A 95 -31.65 -2.45 -11.51
CA ILE A 95 -30.70 -3.26 -12.27
C ILE A 95 -29.27 -2.99 -11.78
N ILE A 96 -28.90 -1.72 -11.60
CA ILE A 96 -27.58 -1.33 -11.09
C ILE A 96 -27.35 -1.98 -9.73
N SER A 97 -28.30 -1.86 -8.81
CA SER A 97 -28.23 -2.44 -7.47
C SER A 97 -28.00 -3.95 -7.50
N LYS A 98 -28.73 -4.68 -8.37
CA LYS A 98 -28.53 -6.13 -8.55
C LYS A 98 -27.16 -6.51 -9.09
N LEU A 99 -26.56 -5.68 -9.94
CA LEU A 99 -25.28 -5.97 -10.59
C LEU A 99 -24.07 -5.59 -9.73
N THR A 100 -24.21 -4.56 -8.89
CA THR A 100 -23.08 -4.00 -8.13
C THR A 100 -23.17 -4.26 -6.63
N GLY A 101 -24.32 -4.72 -6.13
CA GLY A 101 -24.57 -4.89 -4.70
C GLY A 101 -24.77 -3.59 -3.93
N LEU A 102 -24.74 -2.44 -4.61
CA LEU A 102 -24.96 -1.14 -3.98
C LEU A 102 -26.44 -0.91 -3.67
N SER A 103 -26.69 -0.21 -2.58
CA SER A 103 -28.01 0.31 -2.23
C SER A 103 -28.45 1.44 -3.17
N ASN A 104 -29.76 1.69 -3.24
CA ASN A 104 -30.29 2.83 -3.97
C ASN A 104 -29.75 4.17 -3.45
N GLU A 105 -29.45 4.26 -2.15
CA GLU A 105 -28.88 5.46 -1.53
C GLU A 105 -27.47 5.75 -2.07
N GLU A 106 -26.62 4.72 -2.16
CA GLU A 106 -25.27 4.83 -2.72
C GLU A 106 -25.29 5.18 -4.21
N ILE A 107 -26.20 4.56 -4.97
CA ILE A 107 -26.38 4.86 -6.40
C ILE A 107 -26.81 6.32 -6.61
N GLU A 108 -27.75 6.82 -5.79
CA GLU A 108 -28.19 8.21 -5.85
C GLU A 108 -27.10 9.19 -5.38
N ALA A 109 -26.27 8.82 -4.41
CA ALA A 109 -25.10 9.60 -4.03
C ALA A 109 -24.14 9.75 -5.22
N ILE A 110 -23.82 8.66 -5.90
CA ILE A 110 -22.98 8.68 -7.12
C ILE A 110 -23.65 9.53 -8.21
N ARG A 111 -24.97 9.39 -8.42
CA ARG A 111 -25.74 10.19 -9.38
C ARG A 111 -25.65 11.69 -9.09
N LYS A 112 -25.72 12.09 -7.82
CA LYS A 112 -25.52 13.48 -7.40
C LYS A 112 -24.12 13.97 -7.77
N THR A 113 -23.06 13.20 -7.49
CA THR A 113 -21.69 13.62 -7.85
C THR A 113 -21.53 13.92 -9.34
N LEU A 114 -22.19 13.17 -10.22
CA LEU A 114 -22.18 13.42 -11.67
C LEU A 114 -22.86 14.72 -12.07
N LYS A 115 -23.94 15.12 -11.38
CA LYS A 115 -24.66 16.37 -11.66
C LYS A 115 -23.86 17.63 -11.31
N TYR A 116 -23.00 17.54 -10.29
CA TYR A 116 -22.13 18.65 -9.86
C TYR A 116 -20.76 18.66 -10.55
N SER A 117 -20.47 17.68 -11.42
CA SER A 117 -19.22 17.59 -12.18
C SER A 117 -19.33 18.13 -13.62
N ASN A 118 -20.49 18.66 -14.01
CA ASN A 118 -20.79 19.24 -15.34
C ASN A 118 -21.08 20.73 -15.22
#